data_AF-A0A3M6I9J6-F1
#
_entry.id   AF-A0A3M6I9J6-F1
#
_cell.length_a   1.000
_cell.length_b   1.000
_cell.length_c   1.000
_cell.angle_alpha   90.00
_cell.angle_beta   90.00
_cell.angle_gamma   90.00
#
_symmetry.space_group_name_H-M   'P 1'
#
loop_
_entity.id
_entity.type
_entity.pdbx_description
1 polymer ?
#
loop_
_entity_poly.entity_id
_entity_poly.type
_entity_poly.pdbx_seq_one_letter_code
_entity_poly.pdbx_strand_id
1 'polypeptide(L)'
;KTTLLRCLNLLETPDSGRIKVGDIEIDGTRSMNQQQGLIRQLRQQVGFVFQNFNLFPHRTALENVIEGPVVVKKVAREAAEALG
;
A
#
# COMPACT_ATOMS: atom_id res chain seq x y z
N LYS A 1 -8.14 -12.28 13.23
CA LYS A 1 -8.12 -12.43 11.74
C LYS A 1 -7.86 -11.08 11.04
N THR A 2 -8.59 -10.02 11.38
CA THR A 2 -8.45 -8.69 10.75
C THR A 2 -7.16 -7.94 11.15
N THR A 3 -6.76 -8.02 12.42
CA THR A 3 -5.48 -7.46 12.95
C THR A 3 -4.28 -7.98 12.16
N LEU A 4 -4.21 -9.31 11.91
CA LEU A 4 -3.14 -9.92 11.15
C LEU A 4 -3.04 -9.35 9.71
N LEU A 5 -4.18 -9.21 9.02
CA LEU A 5 -4.21 -8.63 7.68
C LEU A 5 -3.80 -7.15 7.67
N ARG A 6 -4.12 -6.41 8.74
CA ARG A 6 -3.73 -5.01 8.90
C ARG A 6 -2.24 -4.87 9.23
N CYS A 7 -1.67 -5.78 10.00
CA CYS A 7 -0.23 -5.85 10.24
C CYS A 7 0.55 -6.14 8.95
N LEU A 8 0.05 -7.01 8.07
CA LEU A 8 0.72 -7.34 6.80
C LEU A 8 0.96 -6.11 5.90
N ASN A 9 0.02 -5.18 5.84
CA ASN A 9 0.18 -3.91 5.11
C ASN A 9 0.66 -2.75 5.99
N LEU A 10 1.02 -3.04 7.24
CA LEU A 10 1.43 -2.06 8.25
C LEU A 10 0.42 -0.91 8.39
N LEU A 11 -0.86 -1.25 8.34
CA LEU A 11 -1.97 -0.40 8.81
C LEU A 11 -2.10 -0.46 10.35
N GLU A 12 -1.56 -1.52 10.95
CA GLU A 12 -1.32 -1.65 12.38
C GLU A 12 0.15 -2.02 12.60
N THR A 13 0.76 -1.46 13.64
CA THR A 13 2.15 -1.74 13.99
C THR A 13 2.19 -3.00 14.86
N PRO A 14 2.90 -4.07 14.45
CA PRO A 14 3.09 -5.23 15.30
C PRO A 14 4.01 -4.88 16.48
N ASP A 15 3.69 -5.38 17.68
CA ASP A 15 4.52 -5.14 18.89
C ASP A 15 5.89 -5.84 18.82
N SER A 16 5.96 -6.97 18.09
CA SER A 16 7.18 -7.73 17.87
C SER A 16 7.05 -8.68 16.67
N GLY A 17 8.17 -9.27 16.24
CA GLY A 17 8.22 -10.20 15.11
C GLY A 17 8.66 -9.54 13.81
N ARG A 18 8.65 -10.30 12.71
CA ARG A 18 9.13 -9.85 11.41
C ARG A 18 8.13 -10.18 10.31
N ILE A 19 7.94 -9.23 9.39
CA ILE A 19 7.08 -9.36 8.22
C ILE A 19 7.98 -9.38 6.99
N LYS A 20 7.95 -10.46 6.21
CA LYS A 20 8.74 -10.60 4.99
C LYS A 20 7.83 -10.79 3.78
N VAL A 21 8.00 -9.96 2.76
CA VAL A 21 7.30 -10.02 1.47
C VAL A 21 8.35 -9.93 0.37
N GLY A 22 8.58 -11.05 -0.34
CA GLY A 22 9.70 -11.17 -1.27
C GLY A 22 11.03 -10.92 -0.56
N ASP A 23 11.78 -9.94 -1.06
CA ASP A 23 13.07 -9.50 -0.48
C ASP A 23 12.94 -8.40 0.58
N ILE A 24 11.73 -7.88 0.80
CA ILE A 24 11.47 -6.80 1.75
C ILE A 24 11.14 -7.40 3.12
N GLU A 25 11.90 -7.02 4.14
CA GLU A 25 11.67 -7.45 5.52
C GLU A 25 11.49 -6.24 6.43
N ILE A 26 10.42 -6.25 7.24
CA ILE A 26 10.10 -5.23 8.25
C ILE A 26 10.18 -5.89 9.62
N ASP A 27 10.98 -5.29 10.50
CA ASP A 27 11.11 -5.71 11.89
C ASP A 27 10.18 -4.89 12.79
N GLY A 28 9.21 -5.55 13.41
CA GLY A 28 8.23 -4.95 14.31
C GLY A 28 8.84 -4.44 15.63
N THR A 29 10.03 -4.92 16.00
CA THR A 29 10.73 -4.46 17.22
C THR A 29 11.52 -3.17 17.00
N ARG A 30 11.69 -2.75 15.74
CA ARG A 30 12.42 -1.53 15.35
C ARG A 30 11.44 -0.39 15.08
N SER A 31 11.92 0.84 15.20
CA SER A 31 11.09 2.02 14.91
C SER A 31 10.61 2.00 13.45
N MET A 32 9.30 2.13 13.25
CA MET A 32 8.71 2.22 11.91
C MET A 32 9.21 3.43 11.12
N ASN A 33 9.56 4.53 11.80
CA ASN A 33 10.11 5.72 11.17
C ASN A 33 11.45 5.45 10.47
N GLN A 34 12.27 4.55 11.03
CA GLN A 34 13.54 4.15 10.44
C GLN A 34 13.37 3.21 9.23
N GLN A 35 12.18 2.62 9.07
CA GLN A 35 11.88 1.63 8.04
C GLN A 35 10.90 2.17 6.97
N GLN A 36 10.53 3.46 6.99
CA GLN A 36 9.52 4.05 6.08
C GLN A 36 9.77 3.77 4.60
N GLY A 37 11.03 3.75 4.16
CA GLY A 37 11.39 3.40 2.78
C GLY A 37 10.97 1.97 2.41
N LEU A 38 11.28 0.99 3.26
CA LEU A 38 10.89 -0.41 3.09
C LEU A 38 9.37 -0.58 3.18
N ILE A 39 8.72 0.14 4.11
CA ILE A 39 7.25 0.12 4.25
C ILE A 39 6.58 0.61 2.96
N ARG A 40 7.10 1.69 2.37
CA ARG A 40 6.58 2.20 1.10
C ARG A 40 6.76 1.20 -0.04
N GLN A 41 7.92 0.54 -0.13
CA GLN A 41 8.16 -0.49 -1.14
C GLN A 41 7.22 -1.69 -0.96
N LEU A 42 7.01 -2.15 0.28
CA LEU A 42 6.10 -3.25 0.60
C LEU A 42 4.66 -2.92 0.17
N ARG A 43 4.17 -1.71 0.49
CA ARG A 43 2.83 -1.25 0.09
C ARG A 43 2.65 -1.09 -1.42
N GLN A 44 3.73 -1.01 -2.21
CA GLN A 44 3.66 -1.01 -3.67
C GLN A 44 3.53 -2.42 -4.26
N GLN A 45 3.96 -3.45 -3.52
CA GLN A 45 3.85 -4.85 -3.94
C GLN A 45 2.56 -5.51 -3.45
N VAL A 46 2.02 -5.05 -2.32
CA VAL A 46 0.81 -5.63 -1.72
C VAL A 46 -0.38 -4.68 -1.90
N GLY A 47 -1.38 -5.11 -2.67
CA GLY A 47 -2.68 -4.44 -2.75
C GLY A 47 -3.56 -4.77 -1.54
N PHE A 48 -4.37 -3.80 -1.08
CA PHE A 48 -5.36 -4.03 -0.02
C PHE A 48 -6.76 -3.66 -0.50
N VAL A 49 -7.69 -4.59 -0.39
CA VAL A 49 -9.11 -4.35 -0.68
C VAL A 49 -9.84 -4.17 0.64
N PHE A 50 -10.43 -2.99 0.84
CA PHE A 50 -11.22 -2.68 2.04
C PHE A 50 -12.66 -3.21 1.88
N GLN A 51 -13.28 -3.63 2.99
CA GLN A 51 -14.70 -4.06 2.99
C GLN A 51 -15.67 -2.89 2.72
N ASN A 52 -15.33 -1.70 3.22
CA ASN A 52 -16.00 -0.46 2.83
C ASN A 52 -15.19 0.17 1.70
N PHE A 53 -15.84 0.51 0.59
CA PHE A 53 -15.21 1.10 -0.59
C PHE A 53 -14.53 2.42 -0.19
N ASN A 54 -13.21 2.37 0.03
CA ASN A 54 -12.38 3.49 0.42
C ASN A 54 -12.05 4.36 -0.82
N LEU A 55 -13.07 4.63 -1.63
CA LEU A 55 -12.99 5.39 -2.87
C LEU A 55 -12.97 6.90 -2.56
N PHE A 56 -12.30 7.67 -3.40
CA PHE A 56 -12.35 9.12 -3.38
C PHE A 56 -13.71 9.57 -3.95
N PRO A 57 -14.62 10.13 -3.13
CA PRO A 57 -16.00 10.39 -3.53
C PRO A 57 -16.14 11.53 -4.54
N HIS A 58 -15.11 12.37 -4.67
CA HIS A 58 -15.03 13.50 -5.58
C HIS A 58 -14.32 13.15 -6.90
N ARG A 59 -14.09 11.86 -7.17
CA ARG A 59 -13.39 11.35 -8.36
C ARG A 59 -14.28 10.35 -9.09
N THR A 60 -14.14 10.30 -10.42
CA THR A 60 -14.80 9.28 -11.26
C THR A 60 -14.20 7.89 -10.99
N ALA A 61 -14.85 6.85 -11.53
CA ALA A 61 -14.35 5.48 -11.43
C ALA A 61 -12.94 5.34 -12.05
N LEU A 62 -12.74 5.91 -13.24
CA LEU A 62 -11.44 5.90 -13.92
C LEU A 62 -10.37 6.62 -13.08
N GLU A 63 -10.69 7.79 -12.56
CA GLU A 63 -9.77 8.56 -11.72
C GLU A 63 -9.37 7.82 -10.44
N ASN A 64 -10.29 7.08 -9.79
CA ASN A 64 -9.96 6.26 -8.63
C ASN A 64 -8.98 5.13 -8.97
N VAL A 65 -9.07 4.54 -10.18
CA VAL A 65 -8.20 3.44 -10.61
C VAL A 65 -6.81 3.95 -11.00
N ILE A 66 -6.71 5.06 -11.74
CA ILE A 66 -5.44 5.56 -12.28
C ILE A 66 -4.62 6.39 -11.26
N GLU A 67 -5.21 6.84 -10.14
CA GLU A 67 -4.53 7.66 -9.13
C GLU A 67 -3.26 6.99 -8.57
N GLY A 68 -3.32 5.67 -8.32
CA GLY A 68 -2.18 4.90 -7.83
C GLY A 68 -0.99 4.90 -8.81
N PRO A 69 -1.17 4.46 -10.06
CA PRO A 69 -0.15 4.52 -11.11
C PRO A 69 0.42 5.93 -11.35
N VAL A 70 -0.42 6.96 -11.41
CA VAL A 70 0.02 8.34 -11.71
C VAL A 70 0.82 8.92 -10.54
N VAL A 71 0.29 8.86 -9.31
CA VAL A 71 0.90 9.55 -8.16
C VAL A 71 2.07 8.75 -7.58
N VAL A 72 1.93 7.43 -7.46
CA VAL A 72 2.92 6.58 -6.77
C VAL A 72 4.01 6.11 -7.72
N LYS A 73 3.65 5.70 -8.94
CA LYS A 73 4.59 5.19 -9.95
C LYS A 73 5.05 6.23 -10.96
N LYS A 74 4.52 7.47 -10.91
CA LYS A 74 4.84 8.57 -11.83
C LYS A 74 4.64 8.21 -13.31
N VAL A 75 3.66 7.35 -13.59
CA VAL A 75 3.29 6.99 -14.97
C VAL A 75 2.56 8.18 -15.60
N ALA A 76 2.84 8.46 -16.88
CA ALA A 76 2.12 9.49 -17.64
C ALA A 76 0.62 9.21 -17.64
N ARG A 77 -0.20 10.27 -17.56
CA ARG A 77 -1.65 10.12 -17.41
C ARG A 77 -2.26 9.37 -18.58
N GLU A 78 -1.84 9.64 -19.81
CA GLU A 78 -2.35 8.92 -20.99
C GLU A 78 -2.05 7.42 -20.91
N ALA A 79 -0.87 7.05 -20.43
CA ALA A 79 -0.50 5.64 -20.27
C ALA A 79 -1.25 4.98 -19.11
N ALA A 80 -1.56 5.72 -18.05
CA ALA A 80 -2.35 5.22 -16.93
C ALA A 80 -3.84 5.04 -17.30
N GLU A 81 -4.40 5.94 -18.11
CA GLU A 81 -5.76 5.82 -18.66
C GLU A 81 -5.90 4.62 -19.60
N ALA A 82 -4.85 4.27 -20.35
CA ALA A 82 -4.84 3.07 -21.19
C ALA A 82 -4.75 1.73 -20.40
N LEU A 83 -4.40 1.81 -19.11
CA LEU A 83 -4.29 0.65 -18.20
C LEU A 83 -5.57 0.40 -17.38
N GLY A 84 -6.48 1.36 -17.32
CA GLY A 84 -7.71 1.33 -16.51
C GLY A 84 -8.95 1.01 -17.34
#